data_AF-A0A8G1J437-F1
#
_entry.id   AF-A0A8G1J437-F1
#
_cell.length_a   1.000
_cell.length_b   1.000
_cell.length_c   1.000
_cell.angle_alpha   90.00
_cell.angle_beta   90.00
_cell.angle_gamma   90.00
#
_symmetry.space_group_name_H-M   'P 1'
#
loop_
_entity.id
_entity.type
_entity.pdbx_description
1 polymer ?
#
loop_
_entity_poly.entity_id
_entity_poly.type
_entity_poly.pdbx_seq_one_letter_code
_entity_poly.pdbx_strand_id
1 'polypeptide(L)'
;MEPILWTEAEPRRLKRDLDDVAAFAPGIEYQTPGRVESGFHHGAWVGVLPIWPFDRPQPEGLDRLVGSTGLAMMVLYPAAYPMIAPIIYPVDPEPSLSERTRSAWHVAPNGSLCLLQSVGGWQPETSLTELLAKAAGWRIEYALMKVGAIDCMTVNGIVSDPLLDELITATEEMADSAGIESPDDN
;
A
#
# COMPACT_ATOMS: atom_id res chain seq x y z
N MET A 1 6.74 -32.99 17.02
CA MET A 1 5.50 -32.30 16.63
C MET A 1 5.91 -31.27 15.60
N GLU A 2 5.38 -31.36 14.40
CA GLU A 2 5.72 -30.45 13.31
C GLU A 2 4.85 -29.18 13.45
N PRO A 3 5.38 -27.96 13.28
CA PRO A 3 4.59 -26.74 13.36
C PRO A 3 3.51 -26.72 12.27
N ILE A 4 2.29 -26.34 12.63
CA ILE A 4 1.19 -26.16 11.68
C ILE A 4 1.29 -24.76 11.07
N LEU A 5 1.19 -24.63 9.75
CA LEU A 5 1.15 -23.33 9.09
C LEU A 5 -0.20 -22.66 9.29
N TRP A 6 -0.24 -21.32 9.35
CA TRP A 6 -1.53 -20.63 9.51
C TRP A 6 -2.49 -20.93 8.36
N THR A 7 -1.98 -21.15 7.15
CA THR A 7 -2.78 -21.51 5.97
C THR A 7 -3.50 -22.84 6.13
N GLU A 8 -2.95 -23.74 6.94
CA GLU A 8 -3.54 -25.05 7.28
C GLU A 8 -4.47 -24.96 8.49
N ALA A 9 -4.13 -24.11 9.46
CA ALA A 9 -4.97 -23.85 10.63
C ALA A 9 -6.25 -23.07 10.26
N GLU A 10 -6.14 -22.12 9.33
CA GLU A 10 -7.20 -21.17 8.93
C GLU A 10 -7.45 -21.18 7.41
N PRO A 11 -7.79 -22.34 6.80
CA PRO A 11 -7.90 -22.47 5.35
C PRO A 11 -9.04 -21.63 4.75
N ARG A 12 -10.09 -21.36 5.55
CA ARG A 12 -11.19 -20.47 5.14
C ARG A 12 -10.72 -19.02 5.04
N ARG A 13 -9.85 -18.58 5.94
CA ARG A 13 -9.26 -17.23 5.90
C ARG A 13 -8.39 -17.08 4.66
N LEU A 14 -7.53 -18.06 4.38
CA LEU A 14 -6.71 -18.05 3.16
C LEU A 14 -7.58 -17.96 1.92
N LYS A 15 -8.61 -18.81 1.81
CA LYS A 15 -9.52 -18.78 0.66
C LYS A 15 -10.17 -17.40 0.48
N ARG A 16 -10.64 -16.80 1.57
CA ARG A 16 -11.25 -15.47 1.53
C ARG A 16 -10.25 -14.42 1.02
N ASP A 17 -9.04 -14.38 1.58
CA ASP A 17 -8.02 -13.43 1.13
C ASP A 17 -7.66 -13.64 -0.35
N LEU A 18 -7.58 -14.90 -0.82
CA LEU A 18 -7.35 -15.20 -2.24
C LEU A 18 -8.46 -14.64 -3.13
N ASP A 19 -9.71 -14.90 -2.77
CA ASP A 19 -10.88 -14.45 -3.54
C ASP A 19 -10.97 -12.89 -3.53
N ASP A 20 -10.80 -12.27 -2.37
CA ASP A 20 -10.91 -10.81 -2.19
C ASP A 20 -9.80 -10.06 -2.92
N VAL A 21 -8.54 -10.51 -2.81
CA VAL A 21 -7.41 -9.86 -3.48
C VAL A 21 -7.48 -10.05 -4.99
N ALA A 22 -7.88 -11.23 -5.48
CA ALA A 22 -8.07 -11.46 -6.91
C ALA A 22 -9.14 -10.54 -7.52
N ALA A 23 -10.20 -10.24 -6.76
CA ALA A 23 -11.24 -9.29 -7.19
C ALA A 23 -10.75 -7.83 -7.12
N PHE A 24 -10.00 -7.46 -6.08
CA PHE A 24 -9.56 -6.09 -5.84
C PHE A 24 -8.38 -5.66 -6.73
N ALA A 25 -7.40 -6.54 -6.91
CA ALA A 25 -6.17 -6.27 -7.64
C ALA A 25 -5.67 -7.55 -8.34
N PRO A 26 -6.26 -7.90 -9.50
CA PRO A 26 -6.02 -9.18 -10.17
C PRO A 26 -4.58 -9.40 -10.66
N GLY A 27 -3.78 -8.34 -10.75
CA GLY A 27 -2.37 -8.41 -11.15
C GLY A 27 -1.40 -8.73 -10.01
N ILE A 28 -1.89 -8.96 -8.79
CA ILE A 28 -1.05 -9.27 -7.63
C ILE A 28 -1.00 -10.79 -7.43
N GLU A 29 0.20 -11.32 -7.27
CA GLU A 29 0.45 -12.75 -7.18
C GLU A 29 0.60 -13.21 -5.73
N TYR A 30 -0.12 -14.27 -5.36
CA TYR A 30 0.08 -14.94 -4.09
C TYR A 30 1.25 -15.93 -4.17
N GLN A 31 2.15 -15.86 -3.20
CA GLN A 31 3.23 -16.80 -3.00
C GLN A 31 2.89 -17.67 -1.78
N THR A 32 2.83 -18.99 -1.96
CA THR A 32 2.57 -19.93 -0.86
C THR A 32 3.72 -19.95 0.14
N PRO A 33 3.48 -20.29 1.43
CA PRO A 33 4.53 -20.41 2.43
C PRO A 33 5.69 -21.27 1.95
N GLY A 34 6.92 -20.83 2.20
CA GLY A 34 8.09 -21.46 1.63
C GLY A 34 9.42 -20.91 2.15
N ARG A 35 10.50 -21.62 1.79
CA ARG A 35 11.86 -21.22 2.10
C ARG A 35 12.40 -20.34 0.97
N VAL A 36 12.96 -19.20 1.35
CA VAL A 36 13.66 -18.25 0.49
C VAL A 36 15.09 -18.07 1.02
N GLU A 37 15.96 -17.42 0.26
CA GLU A 37 17.36 -17.20 0.68
C GLU A 37 17.46 -16.44 2.02
N SER A 38 16.53 -15.51 2.26
CA SER A 38 16.47 -14.69 3.47
C SER A 38 15.76 -15.36 4.66
N GLY A 39 15.22 -16.58 4.49
CA GLY A 39 14.54 -17.30 5.58
C GLY A 39 13.30 -18.09 5.15
N PHE A 40 12.29 -18.12 6.00
CA PHE A 40 11.00 -18.75 5.72
C PHE A 40 9.91 -17.68 5.79
N HIS A 41 9.09 -17.58 4.74
CA HIS A 41 7.93 -16.70 4.74
C HIS A 41 6.65 -17.52 4.91
N HIS A 42 5.66 -16.97 5.62
CA HIS A 42 4.40 -17.66 5.89
C HIS A 42 3.35 -17.33 4.83
N GLY A 43 3.76 -17.14 3.58
CA GLY A 43 2.92 -16.67 2.50
C GLY A 43 3.04 -15.16 2.30
N ALA A 44 2.91 -14.75 1.05
CA ALA A 44 3.13 -13.37 0.65
C ALA A 44 2.29 -12.98 -0.56
N TRP A 45 2.15 -11.69 -0.80
CA TRP A 45 1.62 -11.13 -2.04
C TRP A 45 2.65 -10.20 -2.66
N VAL A 46 2.82 -10.24 -3.97
CA VAL A 46 3.74 -9.35 -4.69
C VAL A 46 3.05 -8.85 -5.95
N GLY A 47 3.17 -7.56 -6.23
CA GLY A 47 2.62 -6.98 -7.46
C GLY A 47 2.39 -5.48 -7.35
N VAL A 48 1.61 -4.96 -8.30
CA VAL A 48 1.28 -3.54 -8.39
C VAL A 48 -0.19 -3.34 -8.05
N LEU A 49 -0.47 -2.44 -7.12
CA LEU A 49 -1.84 -2.04 -6.77
C LEU A 49 -2.46 -1.16 -7.86
N PRO A 50 -3.80 -1.13 -8.00
CA PRO A 50 -4.47 -0.12 -8.79
C PRO A 50 -4.09 1.29 -8.31
N ILE A 51 -3.98 2.24 -9.22
CA ILE A 51 -3.71 3.65 -8.88
C ILE A 51 -4.83 4.21 -7.99
N TRP A 52 -6.08 3.92 -8.36
CA TRP A 52 -7.25 4.46 -7.69
C TRP A 52 -8.31 3.37 -7.42
N PRO A 53 -8.18 2.62 -6.31
CA PRO A 53 -9.12 1.54 -5.98
C PRO A 53 -10.30 2.01 -5.12
N PHE A 54 -10.62 3.30 -5.09
CA PHE A 54 -11.63 3.87 -4.19
C PHE A 54 -13.01 3.91 -4.83
N ASP A 55 -14.06 3.79 -4.00
CA ASP A 55 -15.45 3.86 -4.43
C ASP A 55 -15.92 5.32 -4.60
N ARG A 56 -15.16 6.07 -5.40
CA ARG A 56 -15.41 7.48 -5.73
C ARG A 56 -14.65 7.88 -7.00
N PRO A 57 -15.08 8.92 -7.73
CA PRO A 57 -14.40 9.35 -8.94
C PRO A 57 -12.92 9.66 -8.71
N GLN A 58 -12.09 9.27 -9.67
CA GLN A 58 -10.67 9.63 -9.68
C GLN A 58 -10.53 11.14 -9.97
N PRO A 59 -9.76 11.89 -9.17
CA PRO A 59 -9.43 13.28 -9.46
C PRO A 59 -8.66 13.42 -10.78
N GLU A 60 -8.84 14.56 -11.44
CA GLU A 60 -8.07 14.93 -12.62
C GLU A 60 -6.58 15.11 -12.26
N GLY A 61 -5.69 14.79 -13.20
CA GLY A 61 -4.23 14.96 -13.01
C GLY A 61 -3.52 13.92 -12.14
N LEU A 62 -4.23 12.93 -11.60
CA LEU A 62 -3.63 11.88 -10.76
C LEU A 62 -2.50 11.13 -11.47
N ASP A 63 -2.68 10.82 -12.76
CA ASP A 63 -1.69 10.14 -13.60
C ASP A 63 -0.39 10.96 -13.79
N ARG A 64 -0.47 12.29 -13.76
CA ARG A 64 0.74 13.14 -13.76
C ARG A 64 1.43 13.15 -12.40
N LEU A 65 0.66 13.11 -11.32
CA LEU A 65 1.18 13.09 -9.95
C LEU A 65 1.88 11.77 -9.61
N VAL A 66 1.28 10.63 -9.96
CA VAL A 66 1.80 9.30 -9.59
C VAL A 66 2.33 8.48 -10.76
N GLY A 67 2.18 8.96 -12.00
CA GLY A 67 2.52 8.20 -13.21
C GLY A 67 1.40 7.24 -13.63
N SER A 68 1.74 6.33 -14.55
CA SER A 68 0.81 5.35 -15.13
C SER A 68 0.70 4.04 -14.35
N THR A 69 1.44 3.90 -13.25
CA THR A 69 1.46 2.70 -12.41
C THR A 69 1.14 3.02 -10.96
N GLY A 70 0.39 2.14 -10.29
CA GLY A 70 0.14 2.27 -8.86
C GLY A 70 1.33 1.86 -8.02
N LEU A 71 1.08 1.49 -6.76
CA LEU A 71 2.15 1.10 -5.84
C LEU A 71 2.65 -0.31 -6.14
N ALA A 72 3.92 -0.47 -6.51
CA ALA A 72 4.57 -1.77 -6.45
C ALA A 72 4.88 -2.12 -4.99
N MET A 73 4.47 -3.30 -4.54
CA MET A 73 4.53 -3.65 -3.12
C MET A 73 4.70 -5.16 -2.89
N MET A 74 5.03 -5.47 -1.64
CA MET A 74 5.01 -6.82 -1.09
C MET A 74 4.22 -6.85 0.22
N VAL A 75 3.30 -7.79 0.34
CA VAL A 75 2.64 -8.14 1.61
C VAL A 75 3.28 -9.40 2.17
N LEU A 76 3.66 -9.41 3.44
CA LEU A 76 4.12 -10.59 4.15
C LEU A 76 3.13 -10.97 5.25
N TYR A 77 2.67 -12.23 5.22
CA TYR A 77 1.92 -12.78 6.34
C TYR A 77 2.89 -13.21 7.46
N PRO A 78 2.67 -12.75 8.71
CA PRO A 78 3.38 -13.30 9.86
C PRO A 78 2.88 -14.72 10.17
N ALA A 79 3.68 -15.49 10.91
CA ALA A 79 3.28 -16.84 11.37
C ALA A 79 1.98 -16.85 12.18
N ALA A 80 1.67 -15.74 12.87
CA ALA A 80 0.50 -15.58 13.72
C ALA A 80 -0.72 -14.98 12.99
N TYR A 81 -0.67 -14.84 11.66
CA TYR A 81 -1.84 -14.43 10.89
C TYR A 81 -2.99 -15.43 11.06
N PRO A 82 -4.28 -15.00 11.15
CA PRO A 82 -4.80 -13.63 11.08
C PRO A 82 -4.87 -12.90 12.43
N MET A 83 -4.32 -13.44 13.52
CA MET A 83 -4.33 -12.76 14.83
C MET A 83 -3.45 -11.51 14.85
N ILE A 84 -2.45 -11.45 13.99
CA ILE A 84 -1.60 -10.27 13.75
C ILE A 84 -1.75 -9.85 12.30
N ALA A 85 -1.81 -8.54 12.06
CA ALA A 85 -1.91 -7.94 10.73
C ALA A 85 -0.74 -8.39 9.81
N PRO A 86 -0.98 -8.47 8.50
CA PRO A 86 0.10 -8.61 7.54
C PRO A 86 0.94 -7.33 7.49
N ILE A 87 2.18 -7.46 7.04
CA ILE A 87 3.12 -6.35 6.90
C ILE A 87 3.21 -5.98 5.43
N ILE A 88 2.99 -4.70 5.10
CA ILE A 88 3.07 -4.21 3.72
C ILE A 88 4.36 -3.40 3.55
N TYR A 89 5.16 -3.77 2.57
CA TYR A 89 6.36 -3.04 2.15
C TYR A 89 6.12 -2.38 0.79
N PRO A 90 6.30 -1.06 0.68
CA PRO A 90 6.37 -0.40 -0.62
C PRO A 90 7.72 -0.76 -1.27
N VAL A 91 7.67 -1.18 -2.54
CA VAL A 91 8.85 -1.54 -3.34
C VAL A 91 9.17 -0.41 -4.31
N ASP A 92 8.16 0.17 -4.95
CA ASP A 92 8.32 1.34 -5.80
C ASP A 92 7.10 2.28 -5.65
N PRO A 93 7.28 3.50 -5.10
CA PRO A 93 8.56 4.06 -4.62
C PRO A 93 9.01 3.42 -3.30
N GLU A 94 10.31 3.16 -3.15
CA GLU A 94 10.91 2.77 -1.87
C GLU A 94 11.16 4.01 -0.99
N PRO A 95 10.63 4.07 0.24
CA PRO A 95 10.91 5.15 1.17
C PRO A 95 12.39 5.22 1.56
N SER A 96 12.93 6.43 1.54
CA SER A 96 14.30 6.70 1.95
C SER A 96 14.50 6.46 3.45
N LEU A 97 15.75 6.26 3.89
CA LEU A 97 16.06 6.09 5.32
C LEU A 97 15.60 7.29 6.17
N SER A 98 15.63 8.50 5.62
CA SER A 98 15.16 9.72 6.30
C SER A 98 13.64 9.80 6.45
N GLU A 99 12.90 9.08 5.63
CA GLU A 99 11.43 8.99 5.69
C GLU A 99 10.96 7.92 6.67
N ARG A 100 11.79 6.90 6.90
CA ARG A 100 11.55 5.86 7.92
C ARG A 100 11.56 6.49 9.31
N THR A 101 10.77 5.93 10.22
CA THR A 101 10.62 6.36 11.63
C THR A 101 9.95 7.72 11.84
N ARG A 102 9.62 8.44 10.77
CA ARG A 102 8.87 9.69 10.84
C ARG A 102 7.39 9.41 10.64
N SER A 103 6.59 9.66 11.66
CA SER A 103 5.13 9.46 11.62
C SER A 103 4.46 10.20 10.46
N ALA A 104 5.01 11.35 10.05
CA ALA A 104 4.52 12.14 8.92
C ALA A 104 4.47 11.37 7.59
N TRP A 105 5.29 10.33 7.41
CA TRP A 105 5.33 9.50 6.21
C TRP A 105 4.60 8.17 6.36
N HIS A 106 4.12 7.84 7.57
CA HIS A 106 3.57 6.53 7.90
C HIS A 106 4.49 5.35 7.48
N VAL A 107 5.80 5.49 7.69
CA VAL A 107 6.80 4.43 7.42
C VAL A 107 7.49 4.01 8.71
N ALA A 108 7.40 2.73 9.03
CA ALA A 108 8.04 2.11 10.18
C ALA A 108 9.58 2.00 9.99
N PRO A 109 10.38 1.75 11.07
CA PRO A 109 11.84 1.69 10.97
C PRO A 109 12.37 0.67 9.96
N ASN A 110 11.68 -0.46 9.79
CA ASN A 110 12.00 -1.51 8.84
C ASN A 110 11.58 -1.19 7.39
N GLY A 111 10.97 -0.03 7.13
CA GLY A 111 10.48 0.37 5.81
C GLY A 111 9.04 -0.08 5.49
N SER A 112 8.37 -0.83 6.37
CA SER A 112 6.97 -1.19 6.15
C SER A 112 6.03 -0.02 6.40
N LEU A 113 4.86 -0.03 5.77
CA LEU A 113 3.83 0.97 5.97
C LEU A 113 3.15 0.82 7.34
N CYS A 114 2.92 1.93 8.01
CA CYS A 114 2.16 2.04 9.25
C CYS A 114 0.72 2.49 8.94
N LEU A 115 -0.08 1.57 8.38
CA LEU A 115 -1.44 1.84 7.88
C LEU A 115 -2.55 1.69 8.94
N LEU A 116 -2.19 1.13 10.10
CA LEU A 116 -3.12 0.92 11.20
C LEU A 116 -3.09 2.14 12.11
N GLN A 117 -4.26 2.75 12.28
CA GLN A 117 -4.46 4.02 12.99
C GLN A 117 -4.23 3.93 14.50
N SER A 118 -4.40 2.74 15.08
CA SER A 118 -4.34 2.51 16.52
C SER A 118 -3.96 1.06 16.84
N VAL A 119 -3.53 0.85 18.08
CA VAL A 119 -3.40 -0.50 18.66
C VAL A 119 -4.77 -1.18 18.60
N GLY A 120 -4.85 -2.33 17.95
CA GLY A 120 -6.12 -3.05 17.73
C GLY A 120 -6.90 -2.61 16.49
N GLY A 121 -6.34 -1.75 15.63
CA GLY A 121 -6.94 -1.39 14.33
C GLY A 121 -7.01 -2.55 13.32
N TRP A 122 -6.44 -3.71 13.67
CA TRP A 122 -6.60 -4.96 12.95
C TRP A 122 -7.44 -5.93 13.78
N GLN A 123 -8.43 -6.54 13.15
CA GLN A 123 -9.18 -7.66 13.71
C GLN A 123 -9.00 -8.89 12.81
N PRO A 124 -9.07 -10.12 13.36
CA PRO A 124 -8.96 -11.35 12.57
C PRO A 124 -10.01 -11.49 11.47
N GLU A 125 -11.06 -10.68 11.47
CA GLU A 125 -12.09 -10.62 10.44
C GLU A 125 -11.84 -9.53 9.39
N THR A 126 -11.03 -8.51 9.69
CA THR A 126 -10.71 -7.38 8.79
C THR A 126 -10.22 -7.88 7.44
N SER A 127 -10.68 -7.25 6.35
CA SER A 127 -10.24 -7.63 5.01
C SER A 127 -8.80 -7.17 4.75
N LEU A 128 -8.02 -8.00 4.05
CA LEU A 128 -6.71 -7.57 3.55
C LEU A 128 -6.86 -6.40 2.55
N THR A 129 -7.94 -6.38 1.75
CA THR A 129 -8.17 -5.34 0.74
C THR A 129 -8.35 -3.95 1.35
N GLU A 130 -8.80 -3.84 2.61
CA GLU A 130 -8.83 -2.57 3.33
C GLU A 130 -7.42 -2.01 3.55
N LEU A 131 -6.44 -2.87 3.86
CA LEU A 131 -5.03 -2.46 3.98
C LEU A 131 -4.43 -2.15 2.61
N LEU A 132 -4.78 -2.91 1.57
CA LEU A 132 -4.32 -2.66 0.21
C LEU A 132 -4.85 -1.32 -0.32
N ALA A 133 -6.11 -0.97 -0.05
CA ALA A 133 -6.68 0.33 -0.39
C ALA A 133 -5.93 1.46 0.33
N LYS A 134 -5.63 1.29 1.62
CA LYS A 134 -4.81 2.27 2.37
C LYS A 134 -3.39 2.38 1.82
N ALA A 135 -2.78 1.29 1.37
CA ALA A 135 -1.47 1.32 0.73
C ALA A 135 -1.51 2.06 -0.63
N ALA A 136 -2.57 1.89 -1.41
CA ALA A 136 -2.78 2.69 -2.64
C ALA A 136 -2.95 4.19 -2.32
N GLY A 137 -3.71 4.52 -1.27
CA GLY A 137 -3.82 5.91 -0.79
C GLY A 137 -2.49 6.50 -0.34
N TRP A 138 -1.68 5.71 0.39
CA TRP A 138 -0.34 6.10 0.80
C TRP A 138 0.55 6.49 -0.38
N ARG A 139 0.47 5.78 -1.53
CA ARG A 139 1.26 6.12 -2.74
C ARG A 139 0.94 7.50 -3.29
N ILE A 140 -0.31 7.92 -3.18
CA ILE A 140 -0.80 9.22 -3.66
C ILE A 140 -0.34 10.32 -2.71
N GLU A 141 -0.55 10.11 -1.41
CA GLU A 141 -0.09 11.04 -0.38
C GLU A 141 1.45 11.15 -0.37
N TYR A 142 2.16 10.06 -0.68
CA TYR A 142 3.61 10.08 -0.84
C TYR A 142 4.05 11.00 -1.98
N ALA A 143 3.35 10.97 -3.12
CA ALA A 143 3.64 11.90 -4.21
C ALA A 143 3.35 13.36 -3.82
N LEU A 144 2.22 13.62 -3.14
CA LEU A 144 1.89 14.95 -2.62
C LEU A 144 2.95 15.48 -1.65
N MET A 145 3.45 14.63 -0.75
CA MET A 145 4.57 14.97 0.15
C MET A 145 5.84 15.31 -0.64
N LYS A 146 6.15 14.56 -1.71
CA LYS A 146 7.37 14.75 -2.51
C LYS A 146 7.38 16.06 -3.28
N VAL A 147 6.21 16.51 -3.75
CA VAL A 147 6.06 17.81 -4.41
C VAL A 147 5.82 18.95 -3.42
N GLY A 148 5.75 18.67 -2.11
CA GLY A 148 5.53 19.66 -1.07
C GLY A 148 4.11 20.21 -0.98
N ALA A 149 3.12 19.51 -1.56
CA ALA A 149 1.72 19.89 -1.48
C ALA A 149 1.12 19.64 -0.09
N ILE A 150 1.66 18.66 0.65
CA ILE A 150 1.34 18.40 2.05
C ILE A 150 2.63 18.18 2.85
N ASP A 151 2.62 18.59 4.12
CA ASP A 151 3.74 18.40 5.05
C ASP A 151 3.64 17.11 5.88
N CYS A 152 2.44 16.53 5.92
CA CYS A 152 2.14 15.32 6.66
C CYS A 152 1.04 14.53 5.95
N MET A 153 1.21 13.22 5.87
CA MET A 153 0.15 12.32 5.43
C MET A 153 -1.00 12.28 6.43
N THR A 154 -2.18 11.94 5.92
CA THR A 154 -3.40 11.81 6.71
C THR A 154 -3.37 10.56 7.57
N VAL A 155 -3.93 10.67 8.78
CA VAL A 155 -4.05 9.51 9.68
C VAL A 155 -5.04 8.48 9.15
N ASN A 156 -6.09 8.93 8.47
CA ASN A 156 -7.16 8.06 7.98
C ASN A 156 -6.93 7.50 6.57
N GLY A 157 -5.95 8.04 5.84
CA GLY A 157 -5.80 7.83 4.41
C GLY A 157 -6.93 8.50 3.62
N ILE A 158 -6.75 8.55 2.29
CA ILE A 158 -7.74 9.14 1.36
C ILE A 158 -8.82 8.18 0.85
N VAL A 159 -8.88 6.96 1.42
CA VAL A 159 -9.74 5.86 0.91
C VAL A 159 -11.21 6.30 0.82
N SER A 160 -11.73 6.90 1.88
CA SER A 160 -13.12 7.41 1.95
C SER A 160 -13.20 8.92 2.21
N ASP A 161 -12.06 9.60 2.30
CA ASP A 161 -11.98 11.03 2.59
C ASP A 161 -11.56 11.80 1.32
N PRO A 162 -12.41 12.66 0.75
CA PRO A 162 -12.12 13.42 -0.45
C PRO A 162 -11.25 14.67 -0.19
N LEU A 163 -10.81 14.93 1.04
CA LEU A 163 -10.12 16.18 1.42
C LEU A 163 -8.89 16.51 0.56
N LEU A 164 -8.20 15.51 0.02
CA LEU A 164 -7.02 15.70 -0.84
C LEU A 164 -7.33 15.74 -2.34
N ASP A 165 -8.58 15.55 -2.76
CA ASP A 165 -8.95 15.49 -4.18
C ASP A 165 -8.68 16.80 -4.91
N GLU A 166 -9.14 17.92 -4.33
CA GLU A 166 -8.92 19.25 -4.90
C GLU A 166 -7.43 19.58 -4.99
N LEU A 167 -6.63 19.06 -4.04
CA LEU A 167 -5.18 19.26 -4.05
C LEU A 167 -4.48 18.41 -5.12
N ILE A 168 -4.95 17.17 -5.36
CA ILE A 168 -4.48 16.34 -6.46
C ILE A 168 -4.73 17.06 -7.79
N THR A 169 -5.95 17.59 -7.99
CA THR A 169 -6.30 18.38 -9.16
C THR A 169 -5.44 19.64 -9.28
N ALA A 170 -5.29 20.43 -8.21
CA ALA A 170 -4.53 21.69 -8.26
C ALA A 170 -3.02 21.49 -8.52
N THR A 171 -2.46 20.36 -8.09
CA THR A 171 -1.05 20.03 -8.34
C THR A 171 -0.77 19.82 -9.84
N GLU A 172 -1.78 19.44 -10.62
CA GLU A 172 -1.72 19.42 -12.09
C GLU A 172 -1.41 20.82 -12.66
N GLU A 173 -2.20 21.82 -12.27
CA GLU A 173 -2.08 23.18 -12.77
C GLU A 173 -0.70 23.80 -12.46
N MET A 174 -0.12 23.40 -11.32
CA MET A 174 1.22 23.83 -10.90
C MET A 174 2.33 23.15 -11.72
N ALA A 175 2.19 21.87 -12.06
CA ALA A 175 3.15 21.17 -12.91
C ALA A 175 3.16 21.73 -14.34
N ASP A 176 1.99 22.10 -14.87
CA ASP A 176 1.85 22.69 -16.21
C ASP A 176 2.40 24.11 -16.30
N SER A 177 2.26 24.91 -15.23
CA SER A 177 2.81 26.27 -15.17
C SER A 177 4.31 26.33 -14.90
N ALA A 178 4.91 25.25 -14.36
CA ALA A 178 6.33 25.18 -14.03
C ALA A 178 7.24 24.70 -15.19
N GLY A 179 6.69 24.21 -16.30
CA GLY A 179 7.48 23.81 -17.47
C GLY A 179 8.56 22.77 -17.18
N ILE A 180 8.30 21.82 -16.27
CA ILE A 180 9.23 20.73 -15.99
C ILE A 180 9.12 19.72 -17.13
N GLU A 181 10.03 19.79 -18.09
CA GLU A 181 10.20 18.77 -19.14
C GLU A 181 10.35 17.39 -18.49
N SER A 182 9.56 16.42 -18.98
CA SER A 182 9.72 15.00 -18.67
C SER A 182 11.16 14.55 -18.93
N PRO A 183 11.78 13.70 -18.08
CA PRO A 183 13.05 13.10 -18.43
C PRO A 183 12.80 12.12 -19.58
N ASP A 184 13.21 12.52 -20.78
CA ASP A 184 13.14 11.73 -22.00
C ASP A 184 13.72 10.33 -21.82
N ASP A 185 13.02 9.37 -22.42
CA ASP A 185 13.49 8.03 -22.76
C ASP A 185 14.83 8.10 -23.53
N ASN A 186 15.83 7.34 -23.05
CA ASN A 186 16.97 6.93 -23.88
C ASN A 186 17.44 5.51 -23.53
#